data_AF-A0AAJ2ZLG6-F1
#
_entry.id   AF-A0AAJ2ZLG6-F1
#
_cell.length_a   1.000
_cell.length_b   1.000
_cell.length_c   1.000
_cell.angle_alpha   90.00
_cell.angle_beta   90.00
_cell.angle_gamma   90.00
#
_symmetry.space_group_name_H-M   'P 1'
#
loop_
_entity.id
_entity.type
_entity.pdbx_description
1 polymer ?
#
loop_
_entity_poly.entity_id
_entity_poly.type
_entity_poly.pdbx_seq_one_letter_code
_entity_poly.pdbx_strand_id
1 'polypeptide(L)'
;DGYGSTHTDTLSQSVSLPAGCTSYTFTFWLHIDSAETTSSVQYDKLTAQVLNSSGSVLATLGTWSNLNKASGYSQKSFSLAAYAGQTVTLKFTGTEDSSLQTSFVIDDT
;
A
#
# COMPACT_ATOMS: atom_id res chain seq x y z
N ASP A 1 -1.04 -12.43 2.43
CA ASP A 1 -0.58 -13.77 2.04
C ASP A 1 0.38 -13.65 0.88
N GLY A 2 1.12 -14.73 0.63
CA GLY A 2 2.05 -14.83 -0.48
C GLY A 2 1.81 -16.17 -1.16
N TYR A 3 1.36 -16.14 -2.40
CA TYR A 3 0.81 -17.31 -3.10
C TYR A 3 1.84 -18.01 -3.99
N GLY A 4 2.91 -17.33 -4.42
CA GLY A 4 3.92 -17.90 -5.33
C GLY A 4 3.36 -18.22 -6.72
N SER A 5 2.25 -17.58 -7.09
CA SER A 5 1.55 -17.67 -8.36
C SER A 5 0.82 -16.35 -8.60
N THR A 6 0.51 -16.02 -9.86
CA THR A 6 -0.07 -14.72 -10.19
C THR A 6 -1.36 -14.49 -9.43
N HIS A 7 -1.34 -13.51 -8.53
CA HIS A 7 -2.47 -13.18 -7.69
C HIS A 7 -2.52 -11.67 -7.46
N THR A 8 -3.74 -11.14 -7.30
CA THR A 8 -3.93 -9.73 -6.96
C THR A 8 -4.88 -9.62 -5.79
N ASP A 9 -4.37 -9.08 -4.69
CA ASP A 9 -5.14 -8.76 -3.50
C ASP A 9 -5.40 -7.27 -3.42
N THR A 10 -6.62 -6.91 -3.02
CA THR A 10 -6.98 -5.52 -2.75
C THR A 10 -7.63 -5.35 -1.39
N LEU A 11 -7.17 -4.37 -0.63
CA LEU A 11 -7.80 -3.88 0.60
C LEU A 11 -8.15 -2.41 0.41
N SER A 12 -9.37 -1.99 0.72
CA SER A 12 -9.76 -0.59 0.61
C SER A 12 -10.66 -0.14 1.75
N GLN A 13 -10.54 1.14 2.11
CA GLN A 13 -11.37 1.80 3.12
C GLN A 13 -11.73 3.21 2.66
N SER A 14 -13.01 3.56 2.73
CA SER A 14 -13.48 4.92 2.53
C SER A 14 -13.38 5.71 3.84
N VAL A 15 -12.81 6.91 3.77
CA VAL A 15 -12.56 7.78 4.92
C VAL A 15 -13.02 9.20 4.59
N SER A 16 -13.91 9.75 5.41
CA SER A 16 -14.30 11.15 5.34
C SER A 16 -13.34 12.02 6.14
N LEU A 17 -12.77 13.03 5.49
CA LEU A 17 -11.85 13.99 6.09
C LEU A 17 -12.60 15.32 6.26
N PRO A 18 -13.02 15.71 7.48
CA PRO A 18 -13.74 16.96 7.70
C PRO A 18 -12.98 18.21 7.18
N ALA A 19 -13.72 19.29 6.90
CA ALA A 19 -13.07 20.57 6.66
C ALA A 19 -12.56 21.18 7.98
N GLY A 20 -11.53 22.03 7.91
CA GLY A 20 -11.08 22.83 9.06
C GLY A 20 -9.99 22.21 9.94
N CYS A 21 -9.63 20.94 9.75
CA CYS A 21 -8.41 20.40 10.36
C CYS A 21 -7.20 20.68 9.46
N THR A 22 -6.06 21.00 10.08
CA THR A 22 -4.79 21.31 9.40
C THR A 22 -3.91 20.07 9.22
N SER A 23 -4.21 18.99 9.94
CA SER A 23 -3.42 17.75 9.91
C SER A 23 -4.31 16.54 9.74
N TYR A 24 -3.98 15.74 8.74
CA TYR A 24 -4.50 14.40 8.53
C TYR A 24 -3.31 13.51 8.22
N THR A 25 -3.00 12.58 9.11
CA THR A 25 -1.86 11.66 8.95
C THR A 25 -2.40 10.24 8.78
N PHE A 26 -2.01 9.61 7.68
CA PHE A 26 -2.24 8.21 7.45
C PHE A 26 -0.96 7.43 7.73
N THR A 27 -1.03 6.48 8.65
CA THR A 27 0.07 5.60 9.02
C THR A 27 -0.30 4.15 8.87
N PHE A 28 0.68 3.33 8.52
CA PHE A 28 0.60 1.87 8.57
C PHE A 28 2.00 1.29 8.70
N TRP A 29 2.09 0.09 9.24
CA TRP A 29 3.31 -0.70 9.26
C TRP A 29 3.33 -1.65 8.07
N LEU A 30 4.49 -1.77 7.45
CA LEU A 30 4.72 -2.65 6.31
C LEU A 30 5.89 -3.58 6.60
N HIS A 31 5.61 -4.87 6.55
CA HIS A 31 6.62 -5.93 6.46
C HIS A 31 6.49 -6.64 5.12
N ILE A 32 7.63 -6.95 4.53
CA ILE A 32 7.72 -7.60 3.21
C ILE A 32 8.67 -8.79 3.37
N ASP A 33 8.13 -9.97 3.12
CA ASP A 33 8.89 -11.22 2.99
C ASP A 33 8.86 -11.67 1.55
N SER A 34 10.00 -12.11 1.01
CA SER A 34 10.05 -12.60 -0.36
C SER A 34 11.10 -13.68 -0.56
N ALA A 35 10.69 -14.75 -1.23
CA ALA A 35 11.56 -15.83 -1.71
C ALA A 35 12.35 -15.43 -2.97
N GLU A 36 12.04 -14.28 -3.59
CA GLU A 36 12.77 -13.77 -4.76
C GLU A 36 14.25 -13.53 -4.46
N THR A 37 15.11 -13.93 -5.39
CA THR A 37 16.58 -13.82 -5.24
C THR A 37 17.20 -12.68 -6.04
N THR A 38 16.43 -12.06 -6.94
CA THR A 38 16.89 -10.91 -7.71
C THR A 38 17.15 -9.70 -6.81
N SER A 39 18.10 -8.86 -7.20
CA SER A 39 18.40 -7.59 -6.54
C SER A 39 18.00 -6.36 -7.38
N SER A 40 17.45 -6.56 -8.58
CA SER A 40 17.18 -5.47 -9.52
C SER A 40 15.81 -5.53 -10.19
N VAL A 41 15.13 -6.68 -10.19
CA VAL A 41 13.83 -6.85 -10.84
C VAL A 41 12.71 -6.79 -9.80
N GLN A 42 11.75 -5.91 -10.05
CA GLN A 42 10.56 -5.75 -9.22
C GLN A 42 9.42 -6.60 -9.80
N TYR A 43 9.39 -7.88 -9.43
CA TYR A 43 8.38 -8.84 -9.88
C TYR A 43 7.04 -8.56 -9.21
N ASP A 44 7.02 -8.68 -7.89
CA ASP A 44 5.82 -8.46 -7.08
C ASP A 44 5.79 -7.04 -6.54
N LYS A 45 4.60 -6.43 -6.49
CA LYS A 45 4.44 -5.03 -6.06
C LYS A 45 3.22 -4.83 -5.16
N LEU A 46 3.41 -4.00 -4.13
CA LEU A 46 2.35 -3.39 -3.35
C LEU A 46 2.28 -1.90 -3.69
N THR A 47 1.08 -1.41 -4.00
CA THR A 47 0.82 0.02 -4.18
C THR A 47 -0.23 0.51 -3.19
N ALA A 48 0.05 1.63 -2.50
CA ALA A 48 -0.90 2.35 -1.67
C ALA A 48 -1.36 3.63 -2.37
N GLN A 49 -2.67 3.83 -2.49
CA GLN A 49 -3.25 4.93 -3.26
C GLN A 49 -4.39 5.63 -2.52
N VAL A 50 -4.60 6.90 -2.87
CA VAL A 50 -5.78 7.68 -2.53
C VAL A 50 -6.64 7.80 -3.78
N LEU A 51 -7.91 7.43 -3.68
CA LEU A 51 -8.88 7.50 -4.77
C LEU A 51 -10.01 8.48 -4.40
N ASN A 52 -10.60 9.13 -5.40
CA ASN A 52 -11.83 9.89 -5.22
C ASN A 52 -13.05 8.97 -5.08
N SER A 53 -14.22 9.54 -4.80
CA SER A 53 -15.49 8.79 -4.67
C SER A 53 -15.93 8.04 -5.93
N SER A 54 -15.40 8.43 -7.11
CA SER A 54 -15.67 7.77 -8.39
C SER A 54 -14.65 6.67 -8.71
N GLY A 55 -13.71 6.39 -7.82
CA GLY A 55 -12.67 5.37 -7.99
C GLY A 55 -11.46 5.80 -8.83
N SER A 56 -11.35 7.08 -9.21
CA SER A 56 -10.15 7.58 -9.89
C SER A 56 -9.03 7.82 -8.90
N VAL A 57 -7.81 7.42 -9.25
CA VAL A 57 -6.61 7.65 -8.44
C VAL A 57 -6.33 9.16 -8.38
N LEU A 58 -6.29 9.71 -7.17
CA LEU A 58 -5.86 11.07 -6.87
C LEU A 58 -4.36 11.13 -6.61
N ALA A 59 -3.82 10.14 -5.90
CA ALA A 59 -2.38 10.01 -5.67
C ALA A 59 -1.97 8.57 -5.39
N THR A 60 -0.72 8.26 -5.70
CA THR A 60 -0.01 7.07 -5.20
C THR A 60 0.87 7.51 -4.04
N LEU A 61 0.62 6.98 -2.85
CA LEU A 61 1.38 7.28 -1.64
C LEU A 61 2.72 6.55 -1.63
N GLY A 62 2.74 5.31 -2.13
CA GLY A 62 3.97 4.57 -2.30
C GLY A 62 3.79 3.28 -3.10
N THR A 63 4.91 2.81 -3.63
CA THR A 63 5.04 1.50 -4.29
C THR A 63 6.23 0.79 -3.68
N TRP A 64 6.02 -0.45 -3.25
CA TRP A 64 7.04 -1.35 -2.72
C TRP A 64 7.02 -2.65 -3.50
N SER A 65 8.10 -3.41 -3.42
CA SER A 65 8.27 -4.65 -4.17
C SER A 65 9.00 -5.72 -3.37
N ASN A 66 9.16 -6.90 -3.96
CA ASN A 66 10.07 -7.96 -3.51
C ASN A 66 11.49 -7.45 -3.18
N LEU A 67 11.97 -6.39 -3.86
CA LEU A 67 13.28 -5.77 -3.59
C LEU A 67 13.34 -5.01 -2.25
N ASN A 68 12.19 -4.71 -1.64
CA ASN A 68 12.08 -3.99 -0.38
C ASN A 68 11.93 -4.91 0.84
N LYS A 69 12.14 -6.22 0.68
CA LYS A 69 12.12 -7.17 1.79
C LYS A 69 13.13 -6.80 2.86
N ALA A 70 12.70 -6.87 4.12
CA ALA A 70 13.52 -6.47 5.26
C ALA A 70 13.07 -7.23 6.51
N SER A 71 14.00 -7.42 7.46
CA SER A 71 13.64 -7.98 8.76
C SER A 71 12.70 -7.04 9.51
N GLY A 72 11.51 -7.53 9.86
CA GLY A 72 10.55 -6.80 10.68
C GLY A 72 9.77 -5.71 9.94
N TYR A 73 8.95 -4.99 10.71
CA TYR A 73 8.04 -3.97 10.19
C TYR A 73 8.71 -2.60 10.08
N SER A 74 8.28 -1.83 9.08
CA SER A 74 8.66 -0.43 8.90
C SER A 74 7.42 0.46 8.79
N GLN A 75 7.33 1.50 9.62
CA GLN A 75 6.20 2.41 9.57
C GLN A 75 6.30 3.31 8.33
N LYS A 76 5.15 3.53 7.68
CA LYS A 76 4.96 4.51 6.62
C LYS A 76 4.00 5.58 7.14
N SER A 77 4.24 6.83 6.76
CA SER A 77 3.45 7.97 7.22
C SER A 77 3.29 8.96 6.08
N PHE A 78 2.05 9.34 5.80
CA PHE A 78 1.68 10.23 4.71
C PHE A 78 0.68 11.28 5.19
N SER A 79 0.83 12.51 4.71
CA SER A 79 -0.18 13.53 4.93
C SER A 79 -1.32 13.39 3.93
N LEU A 80 -2.55 13.40 4.42
CA LEU A 80 -3.78 13.49 3.64
C LEU A 80 -4.39 14.90 3.69
N ALA A 81 -3.67 15.90 4.20
CA ALA A 81 -4.20 17.25 4.39
C ALA A 81 -4.68 17.91 3.08
N ALA A 82 -4.11 17.52 1.94
CA ALA A 82 -4.57 17.97 0.62
C ALA A 82 -6.01 17.57 0.28
N TYR A 83 -6.58 16.60 1.01
CA TYR A 83 -7.92 16.07 0.81
C TYR A 83 -8.91 16.49 1.91
N ALA A 84 -8.56 17.48 2.73
CA ALA A 84 -9.46 18.03 3.74
C ALA A 84 -10.80 18.49 3.12
N GLY A 85 -11.90 18.17 3.78
CA GLY A 85 -13.26 18.43 3.29
C GLY A 85 -13.79 17.41 2.28
N GLN A 86 -13.05 16.35 1.97
CA GLN A 86 -13.44 15.33 1.00
C GLN A 86 -13.58 13.95 1.65
N THR A 87 -14.39 13.10 1.03
CA THR A 87 -14.34 11.65 1.27
C THR A 87 -13.42 11.04 0.23
N VAL A 88 -12.40 10.31 0.69
CA VAL A 88 -11.43 9.61 -0.15
C VAL A 88 -11.43 8.12 0.18
N THR A 89 -10.98 7.30 -0.76
CA THR A 89 -10.73 5.88 -0.50
C THR A 89 -9.24 5.63 -0.44
N LEU A 90 -8.77 5.04 0.66
CA LEU A 90 -7.43 4.47 0.75
C LEU A 90 -7.48 3.05 0.21
N LYS A 91 -6.60 2.73 -0.74
CA LYS A 91 -6.56 1.41 -1.38
C LYS A 91 -5.13 0.89 -1.41
N PHE A 92 -4.97 -0.35 -0.97
CA PHE A 92 -3.80 -1.18 -1.20
C PHE A 92 -4.09 -2.18 -2.31
N THR A 93 -3.14 -2.37 -3.21
CA THR A 93 -3.18 -3.40 -4.25
C THR A 93 -1.83 -4.12 -4.26
N GLY A 94 -1.83 -5.39 -3.88
CA GLY A 94 -0.70 -6.29 -3.99
C GLY A 94 -0.86 -7.14 -5.25
N THR A 95 0.18 -7.26 -6.06
CA THR A 95 0.21 -8.15 -7.21
C THR A 95 1.47 -9.00 -7.14
N GLU A 96 1.28 -10.32 -7.13
CA GLU A 96 2.35 -11.30 -7.35
C GLU A 96 2.38 -11.72 -8.83
N ASP A 97 3.56 -12.04 -9.34
CA ASP A 97 3.73 -12.68 -10.64
C ASP A 97 3.71 -14.22 -10.54
N SER A 98 4.10 -14.93 -11.61
CA SER A 98 4.17 -16.39 -11.59
C SER A 98 5.54 -16.87 -11.11
N SER A 99 5.56 -17.53 -9.94
CA SER A 99 6.69 -18.15 -9.22
C SER A 99 7.08 -17.36 -7.96
N LEU A 100 7.96 -17.95 -7.12
CA LEU A 100 8.51 -17.46 -5.85
C LEU A 100 7.69 -16.39 -5.10
N GLN A 101 7.13 -16.80 -3.97
CA GLN A 101 6.25 -15.97 -3.15
C GLN A 101 6.86 -14.62 -2.70
N THR A 102 5.99 -13.59 -2.66
CA THR A 102 6.18 -12.38 -1.85
C THR A 102 4.93 -12.09 -1.01
N SER A 103 5.11 -11.89 0.30
CA SER A 103 4.05 -11.47 1.22
C SER A 103 4.21 -10.00 1.55
N PHE A 104 3.16 -9.24 1.31
CA PHE A 104 3.02 -7.87 1.81
C PHE A 104 2.10 -7.87 3.03
N VAL A 105 2.66 -7.60 4.21
CA VAL A 105 1.90 -7.60 5.47
C VAL A 105 1.73 -6.17 5.95
N ILE A 106 0.47 -5.76 6.08
CA ILE A 106 0.06 -4.42 6.54
C ILE A 106 -0.52 -4.58 7.95
N ASP A 107 -0.06 -3.73 8.87
CA ASP A 107 -0.53 -3.68 10.25
C ASP A 107 -0.73 -2.21 10.69
N ASP A 108 -1.55 -1.96 11.71
CA ASP A 108 -2.03 -0.61 12.09
C ASP A 108 -1.70 -0.19 13.54
N THR A 109 -0.83 -0.94 14.24
CA THR A 109 -0.51 -0.71 15.67
C THR A 109 0.28 0.56 16.02
#